data_AF-X1UFJ1-F1
#
_entry.id   AF-X1UFJ1-F1
#
_cell.length_a   1.000
_cell.length_b   1.000
_cell.length_c   1.000
_cell.angle_alpha   90.00
_cell.angle_beta   90.00
_cell.angle_gamma   90.00
#
_symmetry.space_group_name_H-M   'P 1'
#
loop_
_entity.id
_entity.type
_entity.pdbx_description
1 polymer ?
#
loop_
_entity_poly.entity_id
_entity_poly.type
_entity_poly.pdbx_seq_one_letter_code
_entity_poly.pdbx_strand_id
1 'polypeptide(L)' 'MEEFEFPFIKRFVKMAHDKNLKFCLHVDGDITSLFPAFIEMGIDVVHP' A
#
# COMPACT_ATOMS: atom_id res chain seq x y z
N MET A 1 10.81 3.39 4.39
CA MET A 1 9.72 2.74 3.64
C MET A 1 10.01 1.31 3.21
N GLU A 2 10.86 1.02 2.23
CA GLU A 2 10.98 -0.35 1.68
C GLU A 2 11.40 -1.42 2.69
N GLU A 3 12.44 -1.15 3.49
CA GLU A 3 12.93 -2.11 4.48
C GLU A 3 11.98 -2.26 5.69
N PHE A 4 11.30 -1.17 6.07
CA PHE A 4 10.64 -1.09 7.37
C PHE A 4 9.12 -1.01 7.32
N GLU A 5 8.51 -0.42 6.29
CA GLU A 5 7.06 -0.18 6.24
C GLU A 5 6.38 -1.09 5.23
N PHE A 6 6.99 -1.31 4.07
CA PHE A 6 6.41 -2.12 3.00
C PHE A 6 6.10 -3.56 3.43
N PRO A 7 6.92 -4.24 4.25
CA PRO A 7 6.57 -5.58 4.74
C PRO A 7 5.27 -5.58 5.56
N PHE A 8 5.01 -4.52 6.34
CA PHE A 8 3.77 -4.41 7.12
C PHE A 8 2.58 -4.00 6.25
N ILE A 9 2.77 -3.06 5.33
CA ILE A 9 1.74 -2.66 4.38
C ILE A 9 1.30 -3.86 3.53
N LYS A 10 2.23 -4.65 2.98
CA LYS A 10 1.93 -5.91 2.26
C LYS A 10 1.09 -6.86 3.10
N ARG A 11 1.40 -7.01 4.40
CA ARG A 11 0.61 -7.85 5.32
C ARG A 11 -0.82 -7.31 5.49
N PHE A 12 -0.99 -6.00 5.65
CA PHE A 12 -2.32 -5.41 5.80
C PHE A 12 -3.16 -5.47 4.53
N VAL A 13 -2.56 -5.20 3.38
CA VAL A 13 -3.21 -5.36 2.06
C VAL A 13 -3.71 -6.80 1.93
N LYS A 14 -2.86 -7.79 2.21
CA LYS A 14 -3.26 -9.20 2.18
C LYS A 14 -4.44 -9.48 3.13
N MET A 15 -4.39 -8.98 4.37
CA MET A 15 -5.47 -9.19 5.34
C MET A 15 -6.81 -8.58 4.90
N ALA A 16 -6.77 -7.44 4.19
CA ALA A 16 -7.96 -6.82 3.61
C ALA A 16 -8.50 -7.66 2.45
N HIS A 17 -7.63 -8.06 1.51
CA HIS A 17 -8.00 -8.85 0.34
C HIS A 17 -8.50 -10.25 0.71
N ASP A 18 -7.93 -10.90 1.73
CA ASP A 18 -8.41 -12.17 2.29
C ASP A 18 -9.87 -12.09 2.80
N LYS A 19 -10.34 -10.87 3.11
CA LYS A 19 -11.72 -10.58 3.53
C LYS A 19 -12.58 -9.94 2.42
N ASN A 20 -12.10 -9.94 1.18
CA ASN A 20 -12.73 -9.28 0.03
C ASN A 20 -12.98 -7.77 0.26
N LEU A 21 -12.09 -7.11 1.02
CA LEU A 21 -12.11 -5.66 1.28
C LEU A 21 -11.08 -4.94 0.42
N LYS A 22 -11.30 -3.65 0.17
CA LYS A 22 -10.34 -2.75 -0.49
C LYS A 22 -9.40 -2.10 0.50
N PHE A 23 -8.16 -1.86 0.10
CA PHE A 23 -7.15 -1.20 0.92
C PHE A 23 -6.82 0.21 0.40
N CYS A 24 -7.03 1.23 1.23
CA CYS A 24 -6.66 2.62 0.94
C CYS A 24 -5.43 2.99 1.77
N LEU A 25 -4.36 3.43 1.11
CA LEU A 25 -3.15 3.93 1.77
C LEU A 25 -3.14 5.47 1.71
N HIS A 26 -3.04 6.10 2.88
CA HIS A 26 -2.73 7.52 2.98
C HIS A 26 -1.22 7.71 3.22
N VAL A 27 -0.60 8.61 2.45
CA VAL A 27 0.81 8.97 2.58
C VAL A 27 0.97 10.45 2.23
N ASP A 28 1.59 11.21 3.12
CA ASP A 28 1.94 12.61 2.87
C ASP A 28 3.22 12.73 2.03
N GLY A 29 3.33 13.81 1.25
CA GLY A 29 4.53 14.17 0.50
C GLY A 29 4.55 13.68 -0.96
N ASP A 30 5.70 13.81 -1.63
CA ASP A 30 5.85 13.36 -3.02
C ASP A 30 6.10 11.85 -3.08
N ILE A 31 5.06 11.14 -3.50
CA ILE A 31 5.03 9.69 -3.61
C ILE A 31 5.19 9.20 -5.05
N THR A 32 5.51 10.08 -6.01
CA THR A 32 5.54 9.76 -7.44
C THR A 32 6.45 8.55 -7.74
N SER A 33 7.61 8.48 -7.09
CA SER A 33 8.57 7.38 -7.26
C SER A 33 8.13 6.07 -6.62
N LEU A 34 7.15 6.09 -5.72
CA LEU A 34 6.69 4.92 -4.96
C LEU A 34 5.46 4.25 -5.56
N PHE A 35 4.73 4.91 -6.48
CA PHE A 35 3.55 4.34 -7.14
C PHE A 35 3.79 2.94 -7.74
N PRO A 36 4.91 2.65 -8.43
CA PRO A 36 5.17 1.30 -8.93
C PRO A 36 5.15 0.24 -7.81
N ALA A 37 5.78 0.54 -6.68
CA ALA A 37 5.80 -0.35 -5.53
C ALA A 37 4.41 -0.47 -4.87
N PHE A 38 3.63 0.62 -4.81
CA PHE A 38 2.27 0.59 -4.29
C PHE A 38 1.35 -0.32 -5.11
N ILE A 39 1.48 -0.28 -6.43
CA ILE A 39 0.75 -1.17 -7.34
C ILE A 39 1.18 -2.63 -7.13
N GLU A 40 2.48 -2.90 -7.06
CA GLU A 40 3.00 -4.26 -6.81
C GLU A 40 2.52 -4.82 -5.46
N MET A 41 2.42 -3.95 -4.44
CA MET A 41 1.90 -4.30 -3.13
C MET A 41 0.40 -4.63 -3.12
N GLY A 42 -0.34 -4.28 -4.16
CA GLY A 42 -1.78 -4.48 -4.25
C GLY A 42 -2.61 -3.37 -3.59
N ILE A 43 -2.06 -2.16 -3.45
CA ILE A 43 -2.82 -1.02 -2.92
C ILE A 43 -3.91 -0.64 -3.93
N ASP A 44 -5.16 -0.59 -3.48
CA ASP A 44 -6.30 -0.30 -4.36
C ASP A 44 -6.50 1.21 -4.57
N VAL A 45 -6.27 2.01 -3.52
CA VAL A 45 -6.47 3.46 -3.51
C VAL A 45 -5.32 4.14 -2.77
N VAL A 46 -4.83 5.24 -3.33
CA VAL A 46 -3.88 6.13 -2.66
C VAL A 46 -4.56 7.45 -2.37
N HIS A 47 -4.53 7.89 -1.11
CA HIS A 47 -4.99 9.20 -0.68
C HIS A 47 -3.76 10.07 -0.34
N PRO A 48 -3.35 11.00 -1.22
CA PRO A 48 -2.27 11.94 -0.91
C PRO A 48 -2.67 12.97 0.15
#